data_AF-A0A5M9MUJ8-F1
#
_entry.id   AF-A0A5M9MUJ8-F1
#
_cell.length_a   1.000
_cell.length_b   1.000
_cell.length_c   1.000
_cell.angle_alpha   90.00
_cell.angle_beta   90.00
_cell.angle_gamma   90.00
#
_symmetry.space_group_name_H-M   'P 1'
#
loop_
_entity.id
_entity.type
_entity.pdbx_description
1 polymer ?
#
loop_
_entity_poly.entity_id
_entity_poly.type
_entity_poly.pdbx_seq_one_letter_code
_entity_poly.pdbx_strand_id
1 'polypeptide(L)'
;MQRVFPVLDRVLFWDTIKVAYQNLDQNAHYPCLNTDGTDLPSIDGEECALKAQHLLPQILQENPSVEGIQALTMLALCELVSGNLQAANYHGSLAARMIFMIGANAPPSQPTGVLEPHKDFDARVQRQLRNVFWVCYTMEKDVCFRTGQPQLFTEENCDLTMPPGYVEKLYSSMEYHHHSREFPESPLFPVDLRLSIIKSRAYSVLYSLKALKKTDAELLKEIREMDDDLERWRISVPPEWRPTLSFSHETPDPNVSMHSVMLRLNYHLCMTIIHQASSRCKAWGNRQGGMMDGVSSSLALSVEASRSTLLYLEAAAHVLVDGIFWTLIFYPMSAVLAIFCNILQNPSDPQATKDLGLLKTATTMMDRIFLKQPYSVTEIVHIKRVADFVTELYRLAACAIEKAWKERSG
;
A
#
# COMPACT_ATOMS: atom_id res chain seq x y z
N MET A 1 -14.27 -9.77 -1.27
CA MET A 1 -14.49 -8.31 -1.13
C MET A 1 -14.22 -7.59 -2.44
N GLN A 2 -15.18 -6.87 -3.01
CA GLN A 2 -14.97 -6.05 -4.21
C GLN A 2 -14.45 -4.66 -3.78
N ARG A 3 -13.13 -4.47 -3.73
CA ARG A 3 -12.57 -3.10 -3.74
C ARG A 3 -12.58 -2.65 -5.18
N VAL A 4 -13.48 -1.73 -5.51
CA VAL A 4 -13.50 -1.11 -6.83
C VAL A 4 -12.47 0.01 -6.81
N PHE A 5 -11.37 -0.18 -7.53
CA PHE A 5 -10.42 0.88 -7.85
C PHE A 5 -10.83 1.54 -9.18
N PRO A 6 -10.42 2.79 -9.47
CA PRO A 6 -10.77 3.51 -10.71
C PRO A 6 -10.04 2.95 -11.95
N VAL A 7 -10.03 1.63 -12.12
CA VAL A 7 -9.41 0.90 -13.22
C VAL A 7 -10.33 0.84 -14.44
N LEU A 8 -11.64 1.00 -14.26
CA LEU A 8 -12.63 1.04 -15.34
C LEU A 8 -13.48 2.32 -15.24
N ASP A 9 -13.71 2.98 -16.38
CA ASP A 9 -14.77 3.97 -16.51
C ASP A 9 -16.06 3.25 -16.92
N ARG A 10 -17.17 3.57 -16.26
CA ARG A 10 -18.45 2.86 -16.48
C ARG A 10 -18.94 2.97 -17.92
N VAL A 11 -18.79 4.12 -18.56
CA VAL A 11 -19.26 4.33 -19.95
C VAL A 11 -18.37 3.57 -20.91
N LEU A 12 -17.04 3.71 -20.77
CA LEU A 12 -16.08 3.00 -21.61
C LEU A 12 -16.24 1.47 -21.47
N PHE A 13 -16.45 0.98 -20.25
CA PHE A 13 -16.69 -0.44 -20.00
C PHE A 13 -17.90 -0.97 -20.78
N TRP A 14 -19.02 -0.26 -20.74
CA TRP A 14 -20.22 -0.68 -21.49
C TRP A 14 -20.01 -0.65 -22.99
N ASP A 15 -19.22 0.30 -23.50
CA ASP A 15 -18.88 0.34 -24.92
C ASP A 15 -17.96 -0.82 -25.32
N THR A 16 -16.99 -1.20 -24.47
CA THR A 16 -16.19 -2.44 -24.66
C THR A 16 -17.08 -3.68 -24.68
N ILE A 17 -18.04 -3.80 -23.76
CA ILE A 17 -18.98 -4.92 -23.73
C ILE A 17 -19.84 -4.95 -25.00
N LYS A 18 -20.37 -3.81 -25.46
CA LYS A 18 -21.14 -3.77 -26.71
C LYS A 18 -20.29 -4.27 -27.88
N VAL A 19 -19.06 -3.80 -28.04
CA VAL A 19 -18.17 -4.22 -29.13
C VAL A 19 -17.86 -5.72 -29.05
N ALA A 20 -17.55 -6.24 -27.86
CA ALA A 20 -17.21 -7.64 -27.67
C ALA A 20 -18.37 -8.60 -27.96
N TYR A 21 -19.61 -8.18 -27.70
CA TYR A 21 -20.81 -9.02 -27.80
C TYR A 21 -21.74 -8.66 -28.98
N GLN A 22 -21.36 -7.70 -29.83
CA GLN A 22 -22.15 -7.23 -30.98
C GLN A 22 -22.47 -8.31 -32.04
N ASN A 23 -21.69 -9.40 -32.10
CA ASN A 23 -21.81 -10.47 -33.09
C ASN A 23 -22.41 -11.78 -32.54
N LEU A 24 -22.98 -11.74 -31.34
CA LEU A 24 -23.52 -12.93 -30.68
C LEU A 24 -25.05 -13.00 -30.84
N ASP A 25 -25.56 -14.22 -31.02
CA ASP A 25 -26.98 -14.53 -31.28
C ASP A 25 -27.90 -13.79 -30.30
N GLN A 26 -28.90 -13.07 -30.81
CA GLN A 26 -29.87 -12.32 -30.00
C GLN A 26 -30.68 -13.19 -29.02
N ASN A 27 -30.58 -14.52 -29.14
CA ASN A 27 -31.25 -15.52 -28.28
C ASN A 27 -30.35 -16.08 -27.16
N ALA A 28 -29.08 -15.68 -27.07
CA ALA A 28 -28.21 -16.12 -25.98
C ALA A 28 -28.35 -15.19 -24.77
N HIS A 29 -28.78 -15.73 -23.63
CA HIS A 29 -28.77 -15.02 -22.35
C HIS A 29 -27.32 -14.79 -21.91
N TYR A 30 -26.85 -13.55 -22.04
CA TYR A 30 -25.55 -13.13 -21.51
C TYR A 30 -25.71 -12.57 -20.10
N PRO A 31 -25.09 -13.19 -19.08
CA PRO A 31 -25.11 -12.70 -17.71
C PRO A 31 -24.79 -11.21 -17.63
N CYS A 32 -23.66 -10.79 -18.20
CA CYS A 32 -23.12 -9.44 -18.11
C CYS A 32 -23.98 -8.31 -18.72
N LEU A 33 -25.05 -8.64 -19.46
CA LEU A 33 -25.94 -7.68 -20.12
C LEU A 33 -27.30 -7.51 -19.42
N ASN A 34 -27.62 -8.34 -18.42
CA ASN A 34 -28.87 -8.21 -17.66
C ASN A 34 -28.76 -7.08 -16.63
N THR A 35 -29.43 -5.96 -16.91
CA THR A 35 -29.55 -4.80 -16.01
C THR A 35 -30.66 -4.94 -14.97
N ASP A 36 -31.54 -5.93 -15.13
CA ASP A 36 -32.60 -6.24 -14.16
C ASP A 36 -32.00 -7.19 -13.12
N GLY A 37 -31.70 -6.64 -11.93
CA GLY A 37 -30.90 -7.21 -10.86
C GLY A 37 -31.46 -8.46 -10.15
N THR A 38 -31.94 -9.44 -10.91
CA THR A 38 -32.33 -10.76 -10.42
C THR A 38 -31.54 -11.84 -11.16
N ASP A 39 -30.69 -12.55 -10.40
CA ASP A 39 -29.93 -13.75 -10.77
C ASP A 39 -28.90 -13.62 -11.91
N LEU A 40 -27.92 -12.72 -11.72
CA LEU A 40 -26.63 -12.83 -12.40
C LEU A 40 -25.86 -14.05 -11.82
N PRO A 41 -25.41 -15.02 -12.64
CA PRO A 41 -24.52 -16.08 -12.16
C PRO A 41 -23.25 -15.49 -11.55
N SER A 42 -22.81 -16.08 -10.44
CA SER A 42 -21.56 -15.69 -9.78
C SER A 42 -20.41 -15.77 -10.77
N ILE A 43 -19.76 -14.64 -11.04
CA ILE A 43 -18.57 -14.58 -11.90
C ILE A 43 -17.38 -15.13 -11.10
N ASP A 44 -16.74 -16.18 -11.61
CA ASP A 44 -15.50 -16.69 -11.06
C ASP A 44 -14.33 -15.79 -11.46
N GLY A 45 -13.87 -14.98 -10.51
CA GLY A 45 -12.76 -14.05 -10.73
C GLY A 45 -11.43 -14.73 -11.02
N GLU A 46 -11.20 -15.93 -10.48
CA GLU A 46 -9.98 -16.70 -10.73
C GLU A 46 -9.98 -17.26 -12.14
N GLU A 47 -11.12 -17.81 -12.59
CA GLU A 47 -11.30 -18.25 -13.97
C GLU A 47 -11.14 -17.09 -14.97
N CYS A 48 -11.70 -15.91 -14.65
CA CYS A 48 -11.52 -14.71 -15.47
C CYS A 48 -10.06 -14.27 -15.53
N ALA A 49 -9.34 -14.26 -14.40
CA ALA A 49 -7.92 -13.92 -14.36
C ALA A 49 -7.08 -14.90 -15.19
N LEU A 50 -7.33 -16.21 -15.06
CA LEU A 50 -6.68 -17.24 -15.87
C LEU A 50 -6.93 -17.03 -17.36
N LYS A 51 -8.18 -16.79 -17.77
CA LYS A 51 -8.52 -16.51 -19.17
C LYS A 51 -7.81 -15.26 -19.69
N ALA A 52 -7.77 -14.18 -18.90
CA ALA A 52 -7.03 -12.97 -19.25
C ALA A 52 -5.52 -13.21 -19.40
N GLN A 53 -4.93 -14.07 -18.54
CA GLN A 53 -3.51 -14.45 -18.67
C GLN A 53 -3.21 -15.17 -19.99
N HIS A 54 -4.13 -16.01 -20.49
CA HIS A 54 -3.94 -16.69 -21.78
C HIS A 54 -3.95 -15.73 -22.98
N LEU A 55 -4.55 -14.55 -22.83
CA LEU A 55 -4.59 -13.51 -23.88
C LEU A 55 -3.37 -12.58 -23.84
N LEU A 56 -2.50 -12.67 -22.82
CA LEU A 56 -1.32 -11.81 -22.70
C LEU A 56 -0.40 -11.82 -23.93
N PRO A 57 -0.07 -12.97 -24.56
CA PRO A 57 0.77 -12.95 -25.76
C PRO A 57 0.19 -12.10 -26.89
N GLN A 58 -1.13 -12.10 -27.04
CA GLN A 58 -1.81 -11.27 -28.04
C GLN A 58 -1.76 -9.79 -27.65
N ILE A 59 -2.09 -9.45 -26.39
CA ILE A 59 -2.02 -8.08 -25.87
C ILE A 59 -0.61 -7.48 -26.07
N LEU A 60 0.45 -8.30 -25.95
CA LEU A 60 1.83 -7.86 -26.11
C LEU A 60 2.29 -7.74 -27.58
N GLN A 61 1.57 -8.32 -28.53
CA GLN A 61 1.84 -8.21 -29.97
C GLN A 61 1.11 -7.01 -30.61
N GLU A 62 0.01 -6.58 -30.02
CA GLU A 62 -0.78 -5.44 -30.47
C GLU A 62 -0.18 -4.10 -30.00
N ASN A 63 -0.62 -3.00 -30.62
CA ASN A 63 -0.27 -1.66 -30.14
C ASN A 63 -0.87 -1.45 -28.74
N PRO A 64 -0.19 -0.70 -27.84
CA PRO A 64 -0.74 -0.36 -26.54
C PRO A 64 -2.14 0.24 -26.65
N SER A 65 -3.09 -0.37 -25.93
CA SER A 65 -4.49 0.05 -25.87
C SER A 65 -4.93 0.29 -24.43
N VAL A 66 -6.04 1.00 -24.25
CA VAL A 66 -6.62 1.27 -22.92
C VAL A 66 -7.01 -0.05 -22.26
N GLU A 67 -7.63 -0.95 -23.03
CA GLU A 67 -8.06 -2.27 -22.59
C GLU A 67 -6.87 -3.14 -22.18
N GLY A 68 -5.78 -3.12 -22.95
CA GLY A 68 -4.55 -3.86 -22.62
C GLY A 68 -3.92 -3.38 -21.32
N ILE A 69 -3.84 -2.07 -21.10
CA ILE A 69 -3.32 -1.48 -19.87
C ILE A 69 -4.24 -1.83 -18.68
N GLN A 70 -5.56 -1.72 -18.85
CA GLN A 70 -6.54 -2.06 -17.82
C GLN A 70 -6.44 -3.55 -17.44
N ALA A 71 -6.39 -4.45 -18.43
CA ALA A 71 -6.26 -5.88 -18.20
C ALA A 71 -4.97 -6.22 -17.42
N LEU A 72 -3.83 -5.67 -17.84
CA LEU A 72 -2.55 -5.84 -17.13
C LEU A 72 -2.59 -5.27 -15.70
N THR A 73 -3.25 -4.13 -15.51
CA THR A 73 -3.41 -3.51 -14.18
C THR A 73 -4.29 -4.37 -13.27
N MET A 74 -5.40 -4.90 -13.80
CA MET A 74 -6.29 -5.80 -13.06
C MET A 74 -5.59 -7.11 -12.70
N LEU A 75 -4.81 -7.69 -13.63
CA LEU A 75 -3.98 -8.87 -13.34
C LEU A 75 -2.95 -8.57 -12.25
N ALA A 76 -2.26 -7.43 -12.32
CA ALA A 76 -1.32 -7.01 -11.28
C ALA A 76 -2.01 -6.86 -9.91
N LEU A 77 -3.22 -6.31 -9.87
CA LEU A 77 -4.03 -6.21 -8.65
C LEU A 77 -4.42 -7.58 -8.11
N CYS A 78 -4.89 -8.48 -8.96
CA CYS A 78 -5.26 -9.85 -8.59
C CYS A 78 -4.07 -10.61 -7.97
N GLU A 79 -2.90 -10.54 -8.60
CA GLU A 79 -1.69 -11.17 -8.08
C GLU A 79 -1.24 -10.53 -6.75
N LEU A 80 -1.35 -9.20 -6.63
CA LEU A 80 -0.99 -8.48 -5.41
C LEU A 80 -1.89 -8.89 -4.23
N VAL A 81 -3.21 -8.95 -4.43
CA VAL A 81 -4.15 -9.37 -3.36
C VAL A 81 -4.08 -10.88 -3.08
N SER A 82 -3.50 -11.67 -3.99
CA SER A 82 -3.25 -13.10 -3.81
C SER A 82 -1.87 -13.40 -3.20
N GLY A 83 -1.05 -12.38 -2.95
CA GLY A 83 0.28 -12.53 -2.35
C GLY A 83 1.42 -12.83 -3.33
N ASN A 84 1.15 -12.89 -4.63
CA ASN A 84 2.15 -13.16 -5.65
C ASN A 84 2.81 -11.86 -6.12
N LEU A 85 3.68 -11.31 -5.26
CA LEU A 85 4.39 -10.04 -5.52
C LEU A 85 5.22 -10.07 -6.80
N GLN A 86 5.76 -11.23 -7.19
CA GLN A 86 6.56 -11.38 -8.39
C GLN A 86 5.71 -11.23 -9.66
N ALA A 87 4.59 -11.95 -9.76
CA ALA A 87 3.69 -11.82 -10.91
C ALA A 87 3.05 -10.42 -10.95
N ALA A 88 2.65 -9.87 -9.80
CA ALA A 88 2.17 -8.50 -9.70
C ALA A 88 3.17 -7.50 -10.28
N ASN A 89 4.47 -7.67 -9.97
CA ASN A 89 5.53 -6.83 -10.50
C ASN A 89 5.71 -6.98 -12.02
N TYR A 90 5.61 -8.21 -12.56
CA TYR A 90 5.70 -8.43 -14.00
C TYR A 90 4.55 -7.77 -14.76
N HIS A 91 3.30 -8.00 -14.35
CA HIS A 91 2.14 -7.39 -14.99
C HIS A 91 2.15 -5.86 -14.84
N GLY A 92 2.51 -5.35 -13.66
CA GLY A 92 2.68 -3.92 -13.41
C GLY A 92 3.75 -3.28 -14.30
N SER A 93 4.87 -3.99 -14.54
CA SER A 93 5.94 -3.51 -15.43
C SER A 93 5.49 -3.42 -16.89
N LEU A 94 4.69 -4.38 -17.35
CA LEU A 94 4.11 -4.35 -18.69
C LEU A 94 3.11 -3.20 -18.84
N ALA A 95 2.22 -3.02 -17.85
CA ALA A 95 1.29 -1.89 -17.81
C ALA A 95 2.03 -0.55 -17.83
N ALA A 96 3.07 -0.40 -17.00
CA ALA A 96 3.90 0.80 -16.96
C ALA A 96 4.54 1.11 -18.32
N ARG A 97 5.05 0.09 -19.03
CA ARG A 97 5.63 0.28 -20.35
C ARG A 97 4.61 0.82 -21.35
N MET A 98 3.41 0.23 -21.37
CA MET A 98 2.31 0.67 -22.23
C MET A 98 1.83 2.09 -21.88
N ILE A 99 1.75 2.43 -20.58
CA ILE A 99 1.44 3.78 -20.09
C ILE A 99 2.42 4.81 -20.67
N PHE A 100 3.73 4.52 -20.62
CA PHE A 100 4.73 5.42 -21.21
C PHE A 100 4.62 5.51 -22.73
N MET A 101 4.31 4.41 -23.42
CA MET A 101 4.16 4.41 -24.88
C MET A 101 2.98 5.27 -25.36
N ILE A 102 1.88 5.29 -24.60
CA ILE A 102 0.69 6.11 -24.91
C ILE A 102 0.84 7.56 -24.38
N GLY A 103 1.79 7.81 -23.47
CA GLY A 103 1.99 9.13 -22.85
C GLY A 103 1.05 9.41 -21.66
N ALA A 104 0.45 8.37 -21.07
CA ALA A 104 -0.48 8.50 -19.94
C ALA A 104 0.20 8.90 -18.61
N ASN A 105 1.54 8.91 -18.58
CA ASN A 105 2.35 9.46 -17.49
C ASN A 105 2.27 10.99 -17.39
N ALA A 106 1.71 11.67 -18.40
CA ALA A 106 1.42 13.11 -18.39
C ALA A 106 -0.11 13.36 -18.37
N PRO A 107 -0.58 14.45 -17.74
CA PRO A 107 -1.97 14.86 -17.85
C PRO A 107 -2.31 15.26 -19.29
N PRO A 108 -3.59 15.13 -19.72
CA PRO A 108 -4.01 15.58 -21.04
C PRO A 108 -3.85 17.10 -21.17
N SER A 109 -3.48 17.57 -22.37
CA SER A 109 -3.20 18.98 -22.65
C SER A 109 -4.39 19.94 -22.48
N GLN A 110 -5.62 19.42 -22.35
CA GLN A 110 -6.81 20.22 -22.12
C GLN A 110 -7.45 19.90 -20.76
N PRO A 111 -7.80 20.91 -19.95
CA PRO A 111 -8.50 20.69 -18.69
C PRO A 111 -9.88 20.09 -18.97
N THR A 112 -10.12 18.89 -18.44
CA THR A 112 -11.39 18.20 -18.60
C THR A 112 -12.36 18.65 -17.51
N GLY A 113 -13.41 19.36 -17.92
CA GLY A 113 -14.56 19.70 -17.08
C GLY A 113 -15.47 18.48 -16.81
N VAL A 114 -16.74 18.73 -16.48
CA VAL A 114 -17.75 17.66 -16.38
C VAL A 114 -17.95 17.07 -17.77
N LEU A 115 -17.60 15.78 -17.93
CA LEU A 115 -17.65 15.08 -19.22
C LEU A 115 -19.08 14.57 -19.48
N GLU A 116 -19.67 14.91 -20.62
CA GLU A 116 -20.93 14.30 -21.06
C GLU A 116 -20.68 12.86 -21.58
N PRO A 117 -21.61 11.90 -21.37
CA PRO A 117 -21.41 10.48 -21.71
C PRO A 117 -21.07 10.20 -23.18
N HIS A 118 -21.52 11.03 -24.12
CA HIS A 118 -21.42 10.75 -25.56
C HIS A 118 -20.74 11.83 -26.41
N LYS A 119 -20.42 13.00 -25.85
CA LYS A 119 -19.71 14.06 -26.58
C LYS A 119 -18.21 14.08 -26.32
N ASP A 120 -17.78 13.52 -25.18
CA ASP A 120 -16.42 13.66 -24.67
C ASP A 120 -15.68 12.32 -24.60
N PHE A 121 -15.88 11.43 -25.57
CA PHE A 121 -15.29 10.08 -25.55
C PHE A 121 -13.76 10.09 -25.39
N ASP A 122 -13.05 10.87 -26.22
CA ASP A 122 -11.59 10.98 -26.14
C ASP A 122 -11.12 11.52 -24.80
N ALA A 123 -11.81 12.54 -24.27
CA ALA A 123 -11.52 13.11 -22.96
C ALA A 123 -11.76 12.10 -21.82
N ARG A 124 -12.77 11.22 -21.94
CA ARG A 124 -13.02 10.11 -21.01
C ARG A 124 -11.89 9.08 -21.08
N VAL A 125 -11.46 8.71 -22.28
CA VAL A 125 -10.32 7.81 -22.49
C VAL A 125 -9.06 8.38 -21.82
N GLN A 126 -8.74 9.66 -22.06
CA GLN A 126 -7.57 10.30 -21.45
C GLN A 126 -7.66 10.36 -19.92
N ARG A 127 -8.84 10.69 -19.38
CA ARG A 127 -9.09 10.65 -17.93
C ARG A 127 -8.91 9.24 -17.38
N GLN A 128 -9.38 8.22 -18.10
CA GLN A 128 -9.27 6.84 -17.67
C GLN A 128 -7.83 6.35 -17.68
N LEU A 129 -7.06 6.65 -18.73
CA LEU A 129 -5.63 6.39 -18.79
C LEU A 129 -4.89 7.05 -17.61
N ARG A 130 -5.25 8.29 -17.27
CA ARG A 130 -4.68 9.00 -16.12
C ARG A 130 -5.03 8.35 -14.78
N ASN A 131 -6.25 7.84 -14.61
CA ASN A 131 -6.63 7.09 -13.42
C ASN A 131 -5.84 5.77 -13.32
N VAL A 132 -5.71 5.03 -14.42
CA VAL A 132 -4.94 3.77 -14.44
C VAL A 132 -3.46 4.03 -14.16
N PHE A 133 -2.89 5.12 -14.69
CA PHE A 133 -1.55 5.58 -14.30
C PHE A 133 -1.41 5.73 -12.78
N TRP A 134 -2.35 6.43 -12.12
CA TRP A 134 -2.30 6.62 -10.67
C TRP A 134 -2.47 5.31 -9.89
N VAL A 135 -3.33 4.38 -10.36
CA VAL A 135 -3.43 3.04 -9.76
C VAL A 135 -2.10 2.30 -9.88
N CYS A 136 -1.52 2.22 -11.08
CA CYS A 136 -0.21 1.58 -11.29
C CYS A 136 0.89 2.25 -10.46
N TYR A 137 0.91 3.58 -10.40
CA TYR A 137 1.87 4.35 -9.60
C TYR A 137 1.80 3.96 -8.14
N THR A 138 0.61 4.00 -7.52
CA THR A 138 0.44 3.68 -6.10
C THR A 138 0.85 2.23 -5.77
N MET A 139 0.45 1.27 -6.61
CA MET A 139 0.80 -0.13 -6.44
C MET A 139 2.30 -0.37 -6.56
N GLU A 140 2.93 0.25 -7.56
CA GLU A 140 4.36 0.08 -7.81
C GLU A 140 5.20 0.58 -6.63
N LYS A 141 4.85 1.71 -6.01
CA LYS A 141 5.55 2.19 -4.80
C LYS A 141 5.50 1.16 -3.67
N ASP A 142 4.34 0.58 -3.43
CA ASP A 142 4.18 -0.44 -2.39
C ASP A 142 4.96 -1.71 -2.72
N VAL A 143 4.94 -2.18 -3.97
CA VAL A 143 5.69 -3.36 -4.40
C VAL A 143 7.21 -3.13 -4.30
N CYS A 144 7.72 -1.96 -4.70
CA CYS A 144 9.14 -1.62 -4.59
C CYS A 144 9.63 -1.68 -3.13
N PHE A 145 8.89 -1.12 -2.17
CA PHE A 145 9.27 -1.21 -0.76
C PHE A 145 9.20 -2.63 -0.20
N ARG A 146 8.23 -3.44 -0.67
CA ARG A 146 8.09 -4.84 -0.25
C ARG A 146 9.19 -5.75 -0.81
N THR A 147 9.71 -5.44 -1.99
CA THR A 147 10.63 -6.33 -2.74
C THR A 147 12.05 -5.80 -2.84
N GLY A 148 12.30 -4.53 -2.50
CA GLY A 148 13.58 -3.86 -2.69
C GLY A 148 13.91 -3.54 -4.15
N GLN A 149 12.98 -3.75 -5.08
CA GLN A 149 13.20 -3.54 -6.51
C GLN A 149 13.28 -2.03 -6.86
N PRO A 150 14.03 -1.65 -7.91
CA PRO A 150 14.06 -0.28 -8.42
C PRO A 150 12.70 0.22 -8.88
N GLN A 151 12.52 1.54 -8.80
CA GLN A 151 11.29 2.17 -9.25
C GLN A 151 11.21 2.29 -10.77
N LEU A 152 10.01 2.11 -11.32
CA LEU A 152 9.69 2.34 -12.74
C LEU A 152 9.20 3.77 -12.98
N PHE A 153 8.25 4.23 -12.16
CA PHE A 153 7.69 5.57 -12.30
C PHE A 153 8.53 6.58 -11.51
N THR A 154 9.59 7.10 -12.13
CA THR A 154 10.45 8.11 -11.50
C THR A 154 9.87 9.52 -11.68
N GLU A 155 10.25 10.44 -10.78
CA GLU A 155 9.79 11.84 -10.82
C GLU A 155 10.21 12.55 -12.11
N GLU A 156 11.36 12.21 -12.66
CA GLU A 156 11.88 12.82 -13.90
C GLU A 156 11.07 12.41 -15.14
N ASN A 157 10.34 11.29 -15.06
CA ASN A 157 9.62 10.70 -16.19
C ASN A 157 8.10 10.77 -16.03
N CYS A 158 7.59 11.26 -14.90
CA CYS A 158 6.15 11.29 -14.62
C CYS A 158 5.72 12.70 -14.19
N ASP A 159 4.68 13.23 -14.83
CA ASP A 159 3.98 14.37 -14.27
C ASP A 159 3.07 13.86 -13.15
N LEU A 160 3.27 14.38 -11.93
CA LEU A 160 2.55 13.96 -10.73
C LEU A 160 1.40 14.92 -10.36
N THR A 161 0.92 15.73 -11.31
CA THR A 161 -0.27 16.56 -11.14
C THR A 161 -1.49 15.71 -10.80
N MET A 162 -2.00 15.87 -9.59
CA MET A 162 -3.14 15.10 -9.06
C MET A 162 -4.44 15.43 -9.81
N PRO A 163 -5.43 14.51 -9.81
CA PRO A 163 -6.73 14.79 -10.39
C PRO A 163 -7.38 16.05 -9.79
N PRO A 164 -8.12 16.86 -10.58
CA PRO A 164 -8.80 18.04 -10.05
C PRO A 164 -9.78 17.70 -8.92
N GLY A 165 -9.69 18.45 -7.82
CA GLY A 165 -10.51 18.26 -6.63
C GLY A 165 -10.25 16.94 -5.89
N TYR A 166 -9.07 16.34 -6.06
CA TYR A 166 -8.75 15.02 -5.49
C TYR A 166 -8.89 14.98 -3.97
N VAL A 167 -8.38 16.00 -3.27
CA VAL A 167 -8.34 16.04 -1.80
C VAL A 167 -9.76 16.13 -1.23
N GLU A 168 -10.60 16.97 -1.83
CA GLU A 168 -12.00 17.14 -1.45
C GLU A 168 -12.80 15.84 -1.68
N LYS A 169 -12.59 15.19 -2.83
CA LYS A 169 -13.22 13.90 -3.16
C LYS A 169 -12.76 12.77 -2.23
N LEU A 170 -11.47 12.74 -1.88
CA LEU A 170 -10.90 11.76 -0.96
C LEU A 170 -11.64 11.81 0.38
N TYR A 171 -11.73 12.99 1.00
CA TYR A 171 -12.36 13.12 2.32
C TYR A 171 -13.88 12.97 2.28
N SER A 172 -14.54 13.45 1.22
CA SER A 172 -15.97 13.21 1.03
C SER A 172 -16.30 11.72 0.92
N SER A 173 -15.44 10.95 0.23
CA SER A 173 -15.61 9.50 0.13
C SER A 173 -15.24 8.77 1.43
N MET A 174 -14.26 9.26 2.20
CA MET A 174 -13.97 8.74 3.53
C MET A 174 -15.15 8.92 4.49
N GLU A 175 -15.78 10.10 4.48
CA GLU A 175 -17.00 10.40 5.26
C GLU A 175 -18.16 9.50 4.82
N TYR A 176 -18.38 9.34 3.51
CA TYR A 176 -19.38 8.42 2.98
C TYR A 176 -19.16 6.98 3.46
N HIS A 177 -17.93 6.47 3.41
CA HIS A 177 -17.58 5.11 3.88
C HIS A 177 -17.62 4.94 5.40
N HIS A 178 -17.59 6.03 6.17
CA HIS A 178 -17.80 6.00 7.61
C HIS A 178 -19.27 5.82 7.97
N HIS A 179 -20.17 6.34 7.13
CA HIS A 179 -21.61 6.34 7.37
C HIS A 179 -22.41 5.35 6.50
N SER A 180 -21.83 4.81 5.43
CA SER A 180 -22.50 3.93 4.47
C SER A 180 -21.66 2.70 4.11
N ARG A 181 -22.35 1.59 3.84
CA ARG A 181 -21.76 0.34 3.29
C ARG A 181 -21.89 0.24 1.77
N GLU A 182 -22.52 1.22 1.13
CA GLU A 182 -22.70 1.27 -0.31
C GLU A 182 -21.40 1.67 -1.03
N PHE A 183 -21.36 1.42 -2.34
CA PHE A 183 -20.22 1.80 -3.18
C PHE A 183 -20.36 3.25 -3.64
N PRO A 184 -19.33 4.10 -3.49
CA PRO A 184 -19.36 5.45 -4.01
C PRO A 184 -19.42 5.42 -5.54
N GLU A 185 -20.11 6.39 -6.15
CA GLU A 185 -20.20 6.51 -7.61
C GLU A 185 -18.83 6.68 -8.28
N SER A 186 -17.84 7.22 -7.56
CA SER A 186 -16.46 7.36 -8.02
C SER A 186 -15.51 6.58 -7.09
N PRO A 187 -14.96 5.44 -7.54
CA PRO A 187 -14.01 4.67 -6.73
C PRO A 187 -12.74 5.47 -6.43
N LEU A 188 -12.21 5.30 -5.21
CA LEU A 188 -10.94 5.91 -4.77
C LEU A 188 -9.74 5.07 -5.19
N PHE A 189 -8.58 5.72 -5.26
CA PHE A 189 -7.30 5.02 -5.40
C PHE A 189 -7.00 4.14 -4.16
N PRO A 190 -6.14 3.11 -4.29
CA PRO A 190 -5.84 2.18 -3.21
C PRO A 190 -5.34 2.83 -1.91
N VAL A 191 -4.64 3.96 -2.04
CA VAL A 191 -4.07 4.78 -0.96
C VAL A 191 -4.14 6.27 -1.34
N ASP A 192 -3.89 7.17 -0.38
CA ASP A 192 -3.72 8.61 -0.67
C ASP A 192 -2.54 8.82 -1.63
N LEU A 193 -2.80 9.42 -2.79
CA LEU A 193 -1.79 9.68 -3.82
C LEU A 193 -0.62 10.50 -3.26
N ARG A 194 -0.88 11.43 -2.34
CA ARG A 194 0.16 12.28 -1.72
C ARG A 194 1.15 11.44 -0.91
N LEU A 195 0.68 10.41 -0.21
CA LEU A 195 1.57 9.48 0.49
C LEU A 195 2.39 8.63 -0.48
N SER A 196 1.83 8.21 -1.61
CA SER A 196 2.59 7.50 -2.64
C SER A 196 3.69 8.38 -3.26
N ILE A 197 3.44 9.68 -3.43
CA ILE A 197 4.46 10.63 -3.88
C ILE A 197 5.58 10.75 -2.82
N ILE A 198 5.22 10.92 -1.54
CA ILE A 198 6.20 10.96 -0.43
C ILE A 198 7.04 9.67 -0.38
N LYS A 199 6.40 8.50 -0.49
CA LYS A 199 7.09 7.20 -0.59
C LYS A 199 8.05 7.15 -1.77
N SER A 200 7.62 7.68 -2.92
CA SER A 200 8.46 7.72 -4.11
C SER A 200 9.74 8.53 -3.87
N ARG A 201 9.59 9.73 -3.34
CA ARG A 201 10.70 10.61 -3.01
C ARG A 201 11.61 10.00 -1.94
N ALA A 202 11.02 9.42 -0.88
CA ALA A 202 11.75 8.72 0.17
C ALA A 202 12.63 7.60 -0.38
N TYR A 203 12.10 6.77 -1.31
CA TYR A 203 12.91 5.77 -1.98
C TYR A 203 14.09 6.40 -2.74
N SER A 204 13.82 7.39 -3.58
CA SER A 204 14.84 8.04 -4.41
C SER A 204 15.97 8.66 -3.59
N VAL A 205 15.64 9.37 -2.51
CA VAL A 205 16.62 10.13 -1.73
C VAL A 205 17.24 9.36 -0.58
N LEU A 206 16.62 8.28 -0.10
CA LEU A 206 17.12 7.48 1.02
C LEU A 206 17.61 6.08 0.61
N TYR A 207 17.01 5.44 -0.39
CA TYR A 207 17.19 4.01 -0.67
C TYR A 207 17.76 3.66 -2.06
N SER A 208 17.71 4.58 -3.02
CA SER A 208 18.31 4.35 -4.34
C SER A 208 19.82 4.08 -4.27
N LEU A 209 20.39 3.42 -5.30
CA LEU A 209 21.85 3.20 -5.37
C LEU A 209 22.66 4.50 -5.27
N LYS A 210 22.10 5.62 -5.71
CA LYS A 210 22.71 6.95 -5.55
C LYS A 210 22.61 7.41 -4.10
N ALA A 211 21.46 7.25 -3.46
CA ALA A 211 21.24 7.60 -2.06
C ALA A 211 22.11 6.80 -1.09
N LEU A 212 22.37 5.52 -1.38
CA LEU A 212 23.24 4.67 -0.55
C LEU A 212 24.70 5.15 -0.48
N LYS A 213 25.11 6.04 -1.39
CA LYS A 213 26.47 6.62 -1.43
C LYS A 213 26.59 7.94 -0.66
N LYS A 214 25.48 8.47 -0.12
CA LYS A 214 25.47 9.74 0.64
C LYS A 214 26.27 9.60 1.94
N THR A 215 26.87 10.70 2.36
CA THR A 215 27.48 10.84 3.69
C THR A 215 26.42 10.86 4.79
N ASP A 216 26.83 10.60 6.05
CA ASP A 216 25.92 10.67 7.21
C ASP A 216 25.20 12.03 7.30
N ALA A 217 25.90 13.13 7.00
CA ALA A 217 25.34 14.48 7.05
C ALA A 217 24.29 14.72 5.94
N GLU A 218 24.57 14.29 4.72
CA GLU A 218 23.60 14.35 3.61
C GLU A 218 22.38 13.48 3.89
N LEU A 219 22.59 12.26 4.40
CA LEU A 219 21.50 11.37 4.76
C LEU A 219 20.60 11.98 5.84
N LEU A 220 21.17 12.52 6.91
CA LEU A 220 20.39 13.16 7.98
C LEU A 220 19.65 14.41 7.50
N LYS A 221 20.22 15.15 6.55
CA LYS A 221 19.53 16.27 5.89
C LYS A 221 18.29 15.78 5.14
N GLU A 222 18.44 14.74 4.32
CA GLU A 222 17.33 14.17 3.54
C GLU A 222 16.23 13.58 4.43
N ILE A 223 16.59 12.95 5.54
CA ILE A 223 15.62 12.45 6.52
C ILE A 223 14.77 13.59 7.07
N ARG A 224 15.38 14.73 7.43
CA ARG A 224 14.65 15.91 7.94
C ARG A 224 13.73 16.51 6.87
N GLU A 225 14.21 16.65 5.64
CA GLU A 225 13.39 17.18 4.54
C GLU A 225 12.19 16.26 4.23
N MET A 226 12.37 14.94 4.34
CA MET A 226 11.29 13.98 4.16
C MET A 226 10.30 13.97 5.34
N ASP A 227 10.79 14.13 6.57
CA ASP A 227 9.95 14.29 7.76
C ASP A 227 9.09 15.56 7.66
N ASP A 228 9.67 16.69 7.23
CA ASP A 228 8.95 17.95 6.99
C ASP A 228 7.86 17.81 5.91
N ASP A 229 8.11 17.06 4.83
CA ASP A 229 7.10 16.75 3.80
C ASP A 229 5.95 15.92 4.38
N LEU A 230 6.27 14.89 5.16
CA LEU A 230 5.28 14.00 5.77
C LEU A 230 4.45 14.74 6.82
N GLU A 231 5.06 15.60 7.60
CA GLU A 231 4.38 16.43 8.60
C GLU A 231 3.46 17.46 7.95
N ARG A 232 3.89 18.10 6.86
CA ARG A 232 3.03 18.98 6.06
C ARG A 232 1.82 18.22 5.53
N TRP A 233 2.02 17.01 5.01
CA TRP A 233 0.91 16.15 4.62
C TRP A 233 -0.02 15.85 5.81
N ARG A 234 0.52 15.43 6.96
CA ARG A 234 -0.25 15.06 8.16
C ARG A 234 -1.12 16.21 8.66
N ILE A 235 -0.57 17.42 8.74
CA ILE A 235 -1.32 18.62 9.16
C ILE A 235 -2.42 18.96 8.14
N SER A 236 -2.21 18.72 6.85
CA SER A 236 -3.24 18.91 5.82
C SER A 236 -4.41 17.94 5.90
N VAL A 237 -4.25 16.81 6.61
CA VAL A 237 -5.35 15.87 6.84
C VAL A 237 -6.33 16.47 7.87
N PRO A 238 -7.66 16.44 7.62
CA PRO A 238 -8.65 16.90 8.58
C PRO A 238 -8.52 16.21 9.94
N PRO A 239 -8.77 16.92 11.06
CA PRO A 239 -8.53 16.40 12.42
C PRO A 239 -9.13 15.01 12.70
N GLU A 240 -10.31 14.73 12.15
CA GLU A 240 -11.03 13.46 12.31
C GLU A 240 -10.30 12.26 11.66
N TRP A 241 -9.57 12.49 10.57
CA TRP A 241 -8.82 11.45 9.84
C TRP A 241 -7.31 11.49 10.11
N ARG A 242 -6.84 12.54 10.80
CA ARG A 242 -5.42 12.83 10.97
C ARG A 242 -4.71 11.76 11.81
N PRO A 243 -3.67 11.10 11.25
CA PRO A 243 -2.84 10.20 12.04
C PRO A 243 -2.07 10.94 13.15
N THR A 244 -1.88 10.27 14.28
CA THR A 244 -1.01 10.72 15.37
C THR A 244 0.38 10.11 15.31
N LEU A 245 1.32 10.82 15.91
CA LEU A 245 2.71 10.41 16.05
C LEU A 245 2.85 9.13 16.89
N SER A 246 2.05 9.02 17.96
CA SER A 246 1.95 7.82 18.81
C SER A 246 0.49 7.47 19.07
N PHE A 247 0.13 6.22 18.79
CA PHE A 247 -1.25 5.71 18.96
C PHE A 247 -1.57 5.29 20.42
N SER A 248 -0.58 5.24 21.31
CA SER A 248 -0.72 4.71 22.68
C SER A 248 -1.76 5.43 23.57
N HIS A 249 -2.29 6.56 23.13
CA HIS A 249 -3.21 7.42 23.88
C HIS A 249 -4.60 7.61 23.23
N GLU A 250 -4.93 6.88 22.16
CA GLU A 250 -6.20 7.05 21.45
C GLU A 250 -7.26 6.02 21.83
N THR A 251 -8.51 6.48 21.95
CA THR A 251 -9.68 5.60 21.98
C THR A 251 -10.02 5.15 20.55
N PRO A 252 -10.06 3.84 20.26
CA PRO A 252 -10.42 3.34 18.94
C PRO A 252 -11.81 3.81 18.54
N ASP A 253 -11.94 4.44 17.37
CA ASP A 253 -13.25 4.73 16.79
C ASP A 253 -13.94 3.41 16.40
N PRO A 254 -15.08 3.06 17.01
CA PRO A 254 -15.78 1.81 16.69
C PRO A 254 -16.27 1.76 15.24
N ASN A 255 -16.46 2.92 14.58
CA ASN A 255 -16.97 3.05 13.22
C ASN A 255 -15.86 3.28 12.17
N VAL A 256 -14.60 3.05 12.53
CA VAL A 256 -13.47 3.34 11.64
C VAL A 256 -13.57 2.56 10.31
N SER A 257 -13.50 3.28 9.20
CA SER A 257 -13.54 2.65 7.87
C SER A 257 -12.18 2.01 7.52
N MET A 258 -12.20 0.97 6.69
CA MET A 258 -10.97 0.33 6.21
C MET A 258 -10.03 1.32 5.49
N HIS A 259 -10.59 2.35 4.83
CA HIS A 259 -9.79 3.41 4.21
C HIS A 259 -9.03 4.23 5.26
N SER A 260 -9.68 4.56 6.38
CA SER A 260 -9.05 5.25 7.53
C SER A 260 -7.98 4.39 8.19
N VAL A 261 -8.21 3.07 8.26
CA VAL A 261 -7.18 2.12 8.69
C VAL A 261 -5.96 2.18 7.77
N MET A 262 -6.16 2.05 6.46
CA MET A 262 -5.06 2.11 5.50
C MET A 262 -4.32 3.45 5.55
N LEU A 263 -5.02 4.58 5.68
CA LEU A 263 -4.42 5.91 5.77
C LEU A 263 -3.39 5.99 6.91
N ARG A 264 -3.79 5.56 8.12
CA ARG A 264 -2.94 5.56 9.31
C ARG A 264 -1.76 4.59 9.19
N LEU A 265 -2.01 3.37 8.70
CA LEU A 265 -0.93 2.38 8.47
C LEU A 265 0.11 2.89 7.47
N ASN A 266 -0.33 3.57 6.41
CA ASN A 266 0.56 4.15 5.42
C ASN A 266 1.37 5.32 6.00
N TYR A 267 0.78 6.15 6.85
CA TYR A 267 1.51 7.20 7.57
C TYR A 267 2.61 6.62 8.47
N HIS A 268 2.28 5.65 9.33
CA HIS A 268 3.28 5.04 10.21
C HIS A 268 4.34 4.28 9.44
N LEU A 269 4.00 3.63 8.32
CA LEU A 269 4.98 3.06 7.41
C LEU A 269 5.93 4.13 6.84
N CYS A 270 5.41 5.29 6.41
CA CYS A 270 6.24 6.42 5.95
C CYS A 270 7.20 6.91 7.05
N MET A 271 6.72 7.06 8.29
CA MET A 271 7.58 7.40 9.43
C MET A 271 8.70 6.36 9.61
N THR A 272 8.36 5.07 9.59
CA THR A 272 9.35 4.00 9.72
C THR A 272 10.38 4.03 8.59
N ILE A 273 9.98 4.08 7.32
CA ILE A 273 10.95 4.10 6.21
C ILE A 273 11.83 5.36 6.22
N ILE A 274 11.29 6.53 6.55
CA ILE A 274 12.08 7.77 6.55
C ILE A 274 13.15 7.70 7.65
N HIS A 275 12.73 7.35 8.86
CA HIS A 275 13.62 7.41 10.01
C HIS A 275 14.55 6.20 10.15
N GLN A 276 14.13 5.01 9.70
CA GLN A 276 14.97 3.81 9.74
C GLN A 276 16.20 3.95 8.84
N ALA A 277 16.15 4.81 7.81
CA ALA A 277 17.29 5.12 6.96
C ALA A 277 18.53 5.56 7.77
N SER A 278 18.35 6.21 8.92
CA SER A 278 19.44 6.67 9.80
C SER A 278 20.26 5.54 10.43
N SER A 279 19.75 4.29 10.47
CA SER A 279 20.51 3.11 10.92
C SER A 279 21.77 2.82 10.11
N ARG A 280 21.87 3.39 8.90
CA ARG A 280 23.03 3.24 8.00
C ARG A 280 24.14 4.24 8.26
N CYS A 281 23.95 5.22 9.15
CA CYS A 281 24.99 6.19 9.48
C CYS A 281 26.20 5.47 10.08
N LYS A 282 27.41 5.75 9.59
CA LYS A 282 28.65 5.13 10.10
C LYS A 282 28.91 5.49 11.55
N ALA A 283 28.48 6.68 11.98
CA ALA A 283 28.48 7.10 13.38
C ALA A 283 27.68 6.16 14.31
N TRP A 284 26.75 5.37 13.77
CA TRP A 284 26.01 4.35 14.52
C TRP A 284 26.88 3.16 14.96
N GLY A 285 27.77 2.70 14.08
CA GLY A 285 28.61 1.52 14.32
C GLY A 285 29.80 1.79 15.25
N ASN A 286 30.29 3.03 15.28
CA ASN A 286 31.46 3.42 16.06
C ASN A 286 31.06 3.93 17.46
N ARG A 287 30.56 3.01 18.31
CA ARG A 287 30.12 3.27 19.71
C ARG A 287 31.19 3.90 20.64
N GLN A 288 32.42 4.15 20.17
CA GLN A 288 33.50 4.78 20.94
C GLN A 288 33.53 6.32 20.84
N GLY A 289 32.90 6.91 19.81
CA GLY A 289 32.66 8.35 19.74
C GLY A 289 31.18 8.58 19.95
N GLY A 290 30.80 9.34 20.99
CA GLY A 290 29.41 9.51 21.45
C GLY A 290 28.39 9.53 20.31
N MET A 291 27.36 8.69 20.45
CA MET A 291 26.23 8.57 19.52
C MET A 291 25.70 9.96 19.18
N MET A 292 25.64 10.29 17.89
CA MET A 292 25.09 11.58 17.47
C MET A 292 23.60 11.60 17.83
N ASP A 293 23.20 12.50 18.73
CA ASP A 293 21.87 12.58 19.35
C ASP A 293 20.72 12.51 18.31
N GLY A 294 20.92 13.15 17.14
CA GLY A 294 19.97 13.10 16.03
C GLY A 294 19.73 11.72 15.40
N VAL A 295 20.73 10.83 15.38
CA VAL A 295 20.56 9.45 14.86
C VAL A 295 19.75 8.62 15.85
N SER A 296 20.02 8.77 17.15
CA SER A 296 19.26 8.13 18.22
C SER A 296 17.79 8.55 18.19
N SER A 297 17.55 9.86 18.11
CA SER A 297 16.21 10.45 18.03
C SER A 297 15.44 9.97 16.81
N SER A 298 16.08 9.93 15.63
CA SER A 298 15.45 9.41 14.40
C SER A 298 15.05 7.94 14.56
N LEU A 299 15.92 7.07 15.04
CA LEU A 299 15.56 5.66 15.22
C LEU A 299 14.45 5.46 16.26
N ALA A 300 14.43 6.26 17.32
CA ALA A 300 13.32 6.24 18.28
C ALA A 300 11.98 6.55 17.61
N LEU A 301 11.91 7.51 16.67
CA LEU A 301 10.69 7.80 15.89
C LEU A 301 10.27 6.61 15.02
N SER A 302 11.22 5.95 14.35
CA SER A 302 10.93 4.75 13.55
C SER A 302 10.34 3.61 14.40
N VAL A 303 10.89 3.40 15.61
CA VAL A 303 10.42 2.35 16.52
C VAL A 303 9.06 2.73 17.09
N GLU A 304 8.82 3.99 17.43
CA GLU A 304 7.52 4.45 17.93
C GLU A 304 6.40 4.34 16.89
N ALA A 305 6.69 4.66 15.63
CA ALA A 305 5.77 4.41 14.52
C ALA A 305 5.47 2.91 14.35
N SER A 306 6.47 2.05 14.58
CA SER A 306 6.29 0.59 14.56
C SER A 306 5.38 0.11 15.70
N ARG A 307 5.55 0.64 16.92
CA ARG A 307 4.64 0.35 18.04
C ARG A 307 3.21 0.78 17.73
N SER A 308 3.07 2.00 17.20
CA SER A 308 1.77 2.56 16.80
C SER A 308 1.08 1.71 15.74
N THR A 309 1.83 1.18 14.78
CA THR A 309 1.32 0.26 13.76
C THR A 309 0.70 -0.99 14.38
N LEU A 310 1.41 -1.65 15.31
CA LEU A 310 0.91 -2.88 15.95
C LEU A 310 -0.29 -2.63 16.85
N LEU A 311 -0.22 -1.59 17.69
CA LEU A 311 -1.31 -1.21 18.58
C LEU A 311 -2.57 -0.83 17.79
N TYR A 312 -2.41 -0.10 16.68
CA TYR A 312 -3.52 0.32 15.85
C TYR A 312 -4.16 -0.84 15.09
N LEU A 313 -3.36 -1.77 14.56
CA LEU A 313 -3.88 -2.99 13.93
C LEU A 313 -4.69 -3.84 14.89
N GLU A 314 -4.25 -3.94 16.15
CA GLU A 314 -5.01 -4.62 17.19
C GLU A 314 -6.33 -3.91 17.47
N ALA A 315 -6.30 -2.59 17.64
CA ALA A 315 -7.49 -1.77 17.90
C ALA A 315 -8.50 -1.77 16.74
N ALA A 316 -8.04 -1.89 15.49
CA ALA A 316 -8.87 -1.90 14.29
C ALA A 316 -9.27 -3.32 13.83
N ALA A 317 -8.93 -4.37 14.58
CA ALA A 317 -9.12 -5.76 14.18
C ALA A 317 -10.58 -6.18 13.90
N HIS A 318 -11.56 -5.39 14.35
CA HIS A 318 -13.00 -5.61 14.11
C HIS A 318 -13.49 -5.07 12.76
N VAL A 319 -12.77 -4.13 12.14
CA VAL A 319 -13.15 -3.53 10.85
C VAL A 319 -12.35 -4.10 9.67
N LEU A 320 -11.35 -4.93 9.97
CA LEU A 320 -10.56 -5.57 8.94
C LEU A 320 -11.43 -6.52 8.14
N VAL A 321 -11.28 -6.37 6.84
CA VAL A 321 -12.11 -7.03 5.85
C VAL A 321 -11.57 -8.42 5.55
N ASP A 322 -12.46 -9.37 5.26
CA ASP A 322 -12.04 -10.74 4.94
C ASP A 322 -11.08 -10.74 3.74
N GLY A 323 -9.98 -11.52 3.81
CA GLY A 323 -9.08 -11.76 2.66
C GLY A 323 -8.04 -10.69 2.44
N ILE A 324 -7.88 -9.83 3.45
CA ILE A 324 -6.95 -8.71 3.38
C ILE A 324 -5.52 -9.09 3.79
N PHE A 325 -5.27 -10.36 4.12
CA PHE A 325 -3.99 -10.85 4.64
C PHE A 325 -2.81 -10.35 3.80
N TRP A 326 -2.79 -10.64 2.51
CA TRP A 326 -1.68 -10.25 1.63
C TRP A 326 -1.51 -8.74 1.46
N THR A 327 -2.60 -8.00 1.59
CA THR A 327 -2.57 -6.54 1.56
C THR A 327 -1.96 -5.97 2.85
N LEU A 328 -2.31 -6.54 4.00
CA LEU A 328 -1.93 -6.03 5.32
C LEU A 328 -0.64 -6.60 5.89
N ILE A 329 -0.26 -7.84 5.59
CA ILE A 329 0.78 -8.57 6.32
C ILE A 329 2.14 -7.85 6.36
N PHE A 330 2.42 -7.05 5.34
CA PHE A 330 3.65 -6.26 5.28
C PHE A 330 3.79 -5.25 6.44
N TYR A 331 2.71 -4.58 6.84
CA TYR A 331 2.73 -3.54 7.87
C TYR A 331 3.13 -4.09 9.26
N PRO A 332 2.44 -5.09 9.84
CA PRO A 332 2.83 -5.64 11.13
C PRO A 332 4.17 -6.37 11.06
N MET A 333 4.53 -7.01 9.94
CA MET A 333 5.84 -7.66 9.81
C MET A 333 6.99 -6.66 9.81
N SER A 334 6.86 -5.55 9.10
CA SER A 334 7.86 -4.46 9.13
C SER A 334 8.01 -3.90 10.55
N ALA A 335 6.89 -3.65 11.24
CA ALA A 335 6.89 -3.14 12.60
C ALA A 335 7.51 -4.13 13.62
N VAL A 336 7.17 -5.42 13.53
CA VAL A 336 7.76 -6.48 14.37
C VAL A 336 9.28 -6.53 14.19
N LEU A 337 9.77 -6.50 12.95
CA LEU A 337 11.21 -6.53 12.67
C LEU A 337 11.92 -5.29 13.22
N ALA A 338 11.33 -4.10 13.09
CA ALA A 338 11.89 -2.87 13.63
C ALA A 338 11.99 -2.90 15.16
N ILE A 339 10.94 -3.34 15.84
CA ILE A 339 10.91 -3.48 17.31
C ILE A 339 11.90 -4.56 17.77
N PHE A 340 11.92 -5.71 17.11
CA PHE A 340 12.86 -6.80 17.39
C PHE A 340 14.32 -6.31 17.30
N CYS A 341 14.68 -5.65 16.19
CA CYS A 341 16.01 -5.07 16.01
C CYS A 341 16.36 -4.05 17.09
N ASN A 342 15.40 -3.22 17.52
CA ASN A 342 15.61 -2.27 18.61
C ASN A 342 15.89 -2.97 19.95
N ILE A 343 15.16 -4.04 20.27
CA ILE A 343 15.41 -4.86 21.48
C ILE A 343 16.83 -5.44 21.43
N LEU A 344 17.25 -6.00 20.29
CA LEU A 344 18.59 -6.58 20.17
C LEU A 344 19.71 -5.52 20.34
N GLN A 345 19.46 -4.29 19.89
CA GLN A 345 20.43 -3.20 19.97
C GLN A 345 20.52 -2.63 21.38
N ASN A 346 19.40 -2.57 22.10
CA ASN A 346 19.24 -1.98 23.42
C ASN A 346 18.54 -2.94 24.40
N PRO A 347 19.07 -4.15 24.65
CA PRO A 347 18.37 -5.20 25.39
C PRO A 347 18.17 -4.87 26.88
N SER A 348 18.88 -3.88 27.40
CA SER A 348 18.77 -3.45 28.79
C SER A 348 17.94 -2.17 28.98
N ASP A 349 17.36 -1.64 27.91
CA ASP A 349 16.44 -0.51 28.00
C ASP A 349 15.15 -0.96 28.73
N PRO A 350 14.63 -0.21 29.71
CA PRO A 350 13.36 -0.54 30.37
C PRO A 350 12.17 -0.73 29.40
N GLN A 351 12.21 -0.04 28.26
CA GLN A 351 11.20 -0.16 27.21
C GLN A 351 11.27 -1.51 26.48
N ALA A 352 12.43 -2.18 26.45
CA ALA A 352 12.61 -3.47 25.77
C ALA A 352 11.68 -4.55 26.31
N THR A 353 11.36 -4.55 27.61
CA THR A 353 10.40 -5.48 28.20
C THR A 353 8.96 -5.22 27.73
N LYS A 354 8.57 -3.95 27.56
CA LYS A 354 7.24 -3.60 27.01
C LYS A 354 7.16 -3.98 25.54
N ASP A 355 8.23 -3.72 24.80
CA ASP A 355 8.36 -4.09 23.38
C ASP A 355 8.29 -5.59 23.18
N LEU A 356 8.91 -6.38 24.07
CA LEU A 356 8.77 -7.84 24.09
C LEU A 356 7.31 -8.27 24.30
N GLY A 357 6.57 -7.57 25.17
CA GLY A 357 5.13 -7.74 25.36
C GLY A 357 4.31 -7.43 24.09
N LEU A 358 4.69 -6.39 23.34
CA LEU A 358 4.08 -6.08 22.04
C LEU A 358 4.34 -7.18 21.01
N LEU A 359 5.57 -7.73 20.94
CA LEU A 359 5.88 -8.85 20.05
C LEU A 359 5.01 -10.08 20.37
N LYS A 360 4.81 -10.38 21.66
CA LYS A 360 3.91 -11.46 22.10
C LYS A 360 2.45 -11.18 21.75
N THR A 361 2.01 -9.93 21.85
CA THR A 361 0.64 -9.58 21.49
C THR A 361 0.44 -9.70 19.98
N ALA A 362 1.44 -9.29 19.19
CA ALA A 362 1.44 -9.40 17.75
C ALA A 362 1.28 -10.85 17.26
N THR A 363 1.90 -11.85 17.89
CA THR A 363 1.69 -13.26 17.48
C THR A 363 0.22 -13.64 17.60
N THR A 364 -0.40 -13.39 18.76
CA THR A 364 -1.80 -13.71 19.00
C THR A 364 -2.75 -12.90 18.12
N MET A 365 -2.40 -11.64 17.86
CA MET A 365 -3.16 -10.75 16.99
C MET A 365 -3.15 -11.26 15.54
N MET A 366 -1.99 -11.69 15.02
CA MET A 366 -1.89 -12.19 13.64
C MET A 366 -2.72 -13.46 13.43
N ASP A 367 -2.66 -14.40 14.38
CA ASP A 367 -3.54 -15.59 14.33
C ASP A 367 -5.01 -15.17 14.34
N ARG A 368 -5.41 -14.30 15.28
CA ARG A 368 -6.80 -13.85 15.42
C ARG A 368 -7.30 -13.06 14.22
N ILE A 369 -6.49 -12.19 13.63
CA ILE A 369 -6.90 -11.35 12.50
C ILE A 369 -6.96 -12.18 11.22
N PHE A 370 -5.93 -12.98 10.96
CA PHE A 370 -5.78 -13.61 9.65
C PHE A 370 -6.44 -14.99 9.55
N LEU A 371 -6.66 -15.70 10.67
CA LEU A 371 -7.40 -16.97 10.66
C LEU A 371 -8.93 -16.81 10.80
N LYS A 372 -9.45 -15.59 10.94
CA LYS A 372 -10.90 -15.34 11.05
C LYS A 372 -11.66 -15.88 9.83
N GLN A 373 -11.17 -15.62 8.62
CA GLN A 373 -11.71 -16.13 7.36
C GLN A 373 -10.60 -16.24 6.29
N PRO A 374 -9.81 -17.34 6.29
CA PRO A 374 -8.82 -17.56 5.23
C PRO A 374 -9.52 -17.92 3.90
N TYR A 375 -9.07 -17.35 2.79
CA TYR A 375 -9.66 -17.57 1.46
C TYR A 375 -9.14 -18.85 0.81
N SER A 376 -7.94 -19.31 1.19
CA SER A 376 -7.34 -20.51 0.60
C SER A 376 -6.49 -21.30 1.61
N VAL A 377 -6.27 -22.58 1.31
CA VAL A 377 -5.35 -23.44 2.07
C VAL A 377 -3.92 -22.86 2.04
N THR A 378 -3.51 -22.30 0.90
CA THR A 378 -2.23 -21.62 0.73
C THR A 378 -2.08 -20.47 1.74
N GLU A 379 -3.12 -19.64 1.87
CA GLU A 379 -3.14 -18.53 2.82
C GLU A 379 -2.99 -19.02 4.27
N ILE A 380 -3.70 -20.07 4.67
CA ILE A 380 -3.58 -20.67 6.02
C ILE A 380 -2.13 -21.11 6.31
N VAL A 381 -1.47 -21.76 5.35
CA VAL A 381 -0.07 -22.19 5.50
C VAL A 381 0.85 -20.99 5.67
N HIS A 382 0.63 -19.91 4.91
CA HIS A 382 1.43 -18.70 5.04
C HIS A 382 1.19 -17.97 6.36
N ILE A 383 -0.05 -17.88 6.83
CA ILE A 383 -0.37 -17.29 8.13
C ILE A 383 0.37 -18.03 9.26
N LYS A 384 0.32 -19.38 9.26
CA LYS A 384 1.05 -20.19 10.26
C LYS A 384 2.56 -19.95 10.21
N ARG A 385 3.16 -19.92 9.01
CA ARG A 385 4.59 -19.62 8.85
C ARG A 385 4.95 -18.25 9.41
N VAL A 386 4.10 -17.25 9.22
CA VAL A 386 4.33 -15.92 9.80
C VAL A 386 4.22 -15.98 11.33
N ALA A 387 3.20 -16.64 11.88
CA ALA A 387 3.03 -16.76 13.33
C ALA A 387 4.23 -17.48 13.99
N ASP A 388 4.72 -18.56 13.39
CA ASP A 388 5.92 -19.29 13.83
C ASP A 388 7.17 -18.38 13.79
N PHE A 389 7.34 -17.63 12.71
CA PHE A 389 8.46 -16.69 12.56
C PHE A 389 8.43 -15.59 13.63
N VAL A 390 7.28 -14.96 13.87
CA VAL A 390 7.14 -13.92 14.91
C VAL A 390 7.35 -14.51 16.30
N THR A 391 6.91 -15.75 16.54
CA THR A 391 7.17 -16.48 17.79
C THR A 391 8.66 -16.69 18.03
N GLU A 392 9.41 -17.03 16.99
CA GLU A 392 10.87 -17.16 17.10
C GLU A 392 11.57 -15.82 17.34
N LEU A 393 11.11 -14.73 16.71
CA LEU A 393 11.62 -13.38 16.99
C LEU A 393 11.38 -12.99 18.46
N TYR A 394 10.18 -13.26 18.99
CA TYR A 394 9.88 -13.06 20.41
C TYR A 394 10.84 -13.85 21.30
N ARG A 395 11.08 -15.13 21.00
CA ARG A 395 11.98 -15.99 21.79
C ARG A 395 13.41 -15.44 21.80
N LEU A 396 13.93 -15.06 20.64
CA LEU A 396 15.27 -14.49 20.50
C LEU A 396 15.41 -13.14 21.22
N ALA A 397 14.39 -12.27 21.15
CA ALA A 397 14.36 -11.02 21.88
C ALA A 397 14.37 -11.23 23.40
N ALA A 398 13.60 -12.21 23.91
CA ALA A 398 13.60 -12.57 25.33
C ALA A 398 14.99 -13.04 25.79
N CYS A 399 15.65 -13.90 25.01
CA CYS A 399 17.01 -14.36 25.31
C CYS A 399 18.02 -13.22 25.36
N ALA A 400 17.90 -12.23 24.45
CA ALA A 400 18.79 -11.07 24.44
C ALA A 400 18.65 -10.21 25.71
N ILE A 401 17.41 -9.97 26.16
CA ILE A 401 17.12 -9.25 27.41
C ILE A 401 17.66 -10.02 28.62
N GLU A 402 17.39 -11.32 28.70
CA GLU A 402 17.85 -12.16 29.81
C GLU A 402 19.38 -12.21 29.89
N LYS A 403 20.06 -12.34 28.75
CA LYS A 403 21.52 -12.31 28.69
C LYS A 403 22.07 -10.99 29.20
N ALA A 404 21.54 -9.87 28.74
CA ALA A 404 21.98 -8.54 29.15
C ALA A 404 21.72 -8.28 30.65
N TRP A 405 20.64 -8.85 31.20
CA TRP A 405 20.35 -8.77 32.64
C TRP A 405 21.35 -9.59 33.47
N LYS A 406 21.69 -10.81 33.04
CA LYS A 406 22.70 -11.66 33.69
C LYS A 406 24.08 -11.00 33.69
N GLU A 407 24.49 -10.40 32.57
CA GLU A 407 25.77 -9.69 32.45
C GLU A 407 25.87 -8.42 33.31
N ARG A 408 24.74 -7.84 33.72
CA ARG A 408 24.71 -6.71 34.68
C ARG A 408 24.69 -7.14 36.14
N SER A 409 24.22 -8.36 36.41
CA SER A 409 23.94 -8.85 37.76
C SER A 409 25.06 -9.75 38.32
N GLY A 410 25.94 -10.26 37.45
CA GLY A 410 27.19 -10.93 37.81
C GLY A 410 28.37 -10.01 37.57
#